data_AF-A0A1Q9AIJ3-F1
#
_entry.id   AF-A0A1Q9AIJ3-F1
#
_cell.length_a   1.000
_cell.length_b   1.000
_cell.length_c   1.000
_cell.angle_alpha   90.00
_cell.angle_beta   90.00
_cell.angle_gamma   90.00
#
_symmetry.space_group_name_H-M   'P 1'
#
loop_
_entity.id
_entity.type
_entity.pdbx_description
1 polymer ?
#
loop_
_entity_poly.entity_id
_entity_poly.type
_entity_poly.pdbx_seq_one_letter_code
_entity_poly.pdbx_strand_id
1 'polypeptide(L)'
;MDGSGSASADAKAPAAASAAALPEDGRPAARANPASVLFMCGMNSIRSPMAEALAHTILPGSVYVASAGVRKGERDPFVDVVMEEMGLTLGRHQPHTLDDLEDDYFDLIVTLAPEAHHAALELTRSMSVDVIYWPTPDPTVATGTREQILDAYRAVRDHLALLIRQRLAGGRKPTGN
;
A
#
# COMPACT_ATOMS: atom_id res chain seq x y z
N MET A 1 -61.13 9.23 23.41
CA MET A 1 -60.42 9.60 24.64
C MET A 1 -59.27 8.61 24.78
N ASP A 2 -58.25 8.76 23.94
CA ASP A 2 -56.93 9.41 24.22
C ASP A 2 -55.95 8.25 24.47
N GLY A 3 -54.94 7.95 23.66
CA GLY A 3 -54.01 8.86 22.99
C GLY A 3 -52.76 8.98 23.86
N SER A 4 -51.72 8.21 23.53
CA SER A 4 -50.27 8.41 23.79
C SER A 4 -49.59 7.04 23.52
N GLY A 5 -48.70 6.83 22.55
CA GLY A 5 -47.73 7.73 21.93
C GLY A 5 -46.36 7.53 22.58
N SER A 6 -45.46 6.77 21.95
CA SER A 6 -44.01 7.04 21.87
C SER A 6 -43.29 5.93 21.12
N ALA A 7 -42.57 6.33 20.08
CA ALA A 7 -41.64 5.54 19.29
C ALA A 7 -40.31 5.28 20.03
N SER A 8 -39.58 4.24 19.64
CA SER A 8 -38.17 4.37 19.22
C SER A 8 -37.68 3.05 18.62
N ALA A 9 -37.23 3.11 17.37
CA ALA A 9 -36.30 2.15 16.81
C ALA A 9 -34.98 2.21 17.57
N ASP A 10 -34.28 1.09 17.73
CA ASP A 10 -32.83 1.05 17.53
C ASP A 10 -32.35 -0.41 17.44
N ALA A 11 -31.74 -0.72 16.30
CA ALA A 11 -31.12 -1.98 15.98
C ALA A 11 -29.81 -2.12 16.79
N LYS A 12 -29.69 -3.19 17.58
CA LYS A 12 -28.45 -3.54 18.28
C LYS A 12 -27.74 -4.67 17.54
N ALA A 13 -26.74 -4.31 16.74
CA ALA A 13 -25.72 -5.24 16.26
C ALA A 13 -24.72 -5.56 17.40
N PRO A 14 -24.13 -6.77 17.43
CA PRO A 14 -23.26 -7.19 18.52
C PRO A 14 -21.85 -6.59 18.39
N ALA A 15 -21.35 -6.04 19.49
CA ALA A 15 -19.97 -5.65 19.67
C ALA A 15 -19.09 -6.90 19.87
N ALA A 16 -18.15 -7.12 18.96
CA ALA A 16 -17.04 -8.05 19.14
C ALA A 16 -15.74 -7.27 18.98
N ALA A 17 -15.23 -6.74 20.10
CA ALA A 17 -13.84 -6.31 20.22
C ALA A 17 -13.08 -7.49 20.85
N SER A 18 -12.45 -8.30 20.00
CA SER A 18 -11.68 -9.47 20.43
C SER A 18 -10.37 -9.03 21.09
N ALA A 19 -10.09 -9.67 22.22
CA ALA A 19 -8.95 -9.43 23.09
C ALA A 19 -7.61 -9.65 22.37
N ALA A 20 -6.74 -8.64 22.47
CA ALA A 20 -5.33 -8.75 22.09
C ALA A 20 -4.61 -9.68 23.08
N ALA A 21 -4.02 -10.75 22.56
CA ALA A 21 -3.11 -11.61 23.31
C ALA A 21 -1.83 -10.84 23.66
N LEU A 22 -1.47 -10.88 24.94
CA LEU A 22 -0.26 -10.28 25.50
C LEU A 22 0.95 -11.19 25.22
N PRO A 23 2.09 -10.66 24.77
CA PRO A 23 3.38 -11.29 24.99
C PRO A 23 3.98 -10.85 26.35
N GLU A 24 4.66 -11.78 27.01
CA GLU A 24 5.23 -11.73 28.37
C GLU A 24 6.46 -10.80 28.52
N ASP A 25 6.47 -9.63 27.89
CA ASP A 25 7.50 -8.60 28.11
C ASP A 25 6.87 -7.22 27.89
N GLY A 26 6.41 -6.60 28.98
CA GLY A 26 5.59 -5.38 29.03
C GLY A 26 6.23 -4.08 28.52
N ARG A 27 6.82 -4.07 27.33
CA ARG A 27 7.10 -2.85 26.56
C ARG A 27 6.14 -2.77 25.37
N PRO A 28 5.38 -1.67 25.18
CA PRO A 28 4.76 -1.42 23.88
C PRO A 28 5.90 -1.35 22.86
N ALA A 29 5.90 -2.23 21.86
CA ALA A 29 6.87 -2.20 20.78
C ALA A 29 6.83 -0.80 20.16
N ALA A 30 7.86 0.00 20.44
CA ALA A 30 8.08 1.27 19.78
C ALA A 30 8.07 0.98 18.28
N ARG A 31 7.11 1.54 17.53
CA ARG A 31 6.82 1.23 16.11
C ARG A 31 8.13 1.03 15.33
N ALA A 32 8.53 -0.23 15.21
CA ALA A 32 9.66 -0.62 14.40
C ALA A 32 9.27 -0.34 12.94
N ASN A 33 10.24 0.06 12.12
CA ASN A 33 10.01 0.10 10.68
C ASN A 33 9.50 -1.27 10.23
N PRO A 34 8.50 -1.33 9.35
CA PRO A 34 8.00 -2.60 8.83
C PRO A 34 9.17 -3.38 8.21
N ALA A 35 9.30 -4.65 8.57
CA ALA A 35 10.32 -5.53 8.01
C ALA A 35 9.90 -6.02 6.63
N SER A 36 8.60 -6.12 6.37
CA SER A 36 8.02 -6.44 5.06
C SER A 36 6.92 -5.44 4.65
N VAL A 37 7.03 -4.90 3.44
CA VAL A 37 6.09 -3.92 2.87
C VAL A 37 5.58 -4.41 1.52
N LEU A 38 4.26 -4.48 1.37
CA LEU A 38 3.60 -4.80 0.11
C LEU A 38 2.91 -3.56 -0.47
N PHE A 39 3.22 -3.20 -1.71
CA PHE A 39 2.50 -2.16 -2.44
C PHE A 39 1.38 -2.76 -3.29
N MET A 40 0.13 -2.45 -2.99
CA MET A 40 -1.02 -2.93 -3.76
C MET A 40 -1.65 -1.85 -4.63
N CYS A 41 -1.88 -2.14 -5.90
CA CYS A 41 -2.73 -1.31 -6.77
C CYS A 41 -3.72 -2.18 -7.55
N GLY A 42 -4.53 -1.58 -8.44
CA GLY A 42 -5.58 -2.33 -9.14
C GLY A 42 -5.03 -3.46 -10.03
N MET A 43 -3.99 -3.19 -10.82
CA MET A 43 -3.53 -4.09 -11.89
C MET A 43 -2.05 -4.51 -11.78
N ASN A 44 -1.31 -4.02 -10.79
CA ASN A 44 0.15 -4.17 -10.70
C ASN A 44 0.96 -3.67 -11.92
N SER A 45 0.39 -2.78 -12.74
CA SER A 45 1.02 -2.33 -13.99
C SER A 45 1.91 -1.09 -13.85
N ILE A 46 1.54 -0.16 -12.96
CA ILE A 46 2.06 1.22 -12.97
C ILE A 46 2.48 1.67 -11.58
N ARG A 47 1.51 2.00 -10.72
CA ARG A 47 1.78 2.65 -9.42
C ARG A 47 2.55 1.75 -8.46
N SER A 48 2.14 0.50 -8.33
CA SER A 48 2.75 -0.44 -7.39
C SER A 48 4.15 -0.93 -7.81
N PRO A 49 4.44 -1.27 -9.08
CA PRO A 49 5.81 -1.57 -9.49
C PRO A 49 6.75 -0.36 -9.36
N MET A 50 6.29 0.86 -9.69
CA MET A 50 7.09 2.07 -9.42
C MET A 50 7.42 2.21 -7.94
N ALA A 51 6.42 2.03 -7.07
CA ALA A 51 6.59 2.14 -5.63
C ALA A 51 7.60 1.10 -5.09
N GLU A 52 7.53 -0.14 -5.57
CA GLU A 52 8.47 -1.22 -5.21
C GLU A 52 9.91 -0.85 -5.57
N ALA A 53 10.18 -0.47 -6.83
CA ALA A 53 11.52 -0.10 -7.27
C ALA A 53 12.07 1.14 -6.55
N LEU A 54 11.21 2.13 -6.30
CA LEU A 54 11.56 3.30 -5.49
C LEU A 54 11.90 2.90 -4.05
N ALA A 55 11.08 2.06 -3.43
CA ALA A 55 11.27 1.61 -2.07
C ALA A 55 12.53 0.76 -1.92
N HIS A 56 12.86 -0.12 -2.86
CA HIS A 56 14.15 -0.83 -2.88
C HIS A 56 15.36 0.11 -2.89
N THR A 57 15.24 1.29 -3.49
CA THR A 57 16.32 2.27 -3.56
C THR A 57 16.39 3.15 -2.31
N ILE A 58 15.24 3.46 -1.71
CA ILE A 58 15.12 4.41 -0.58
C ILE A 58 15.26 3.70 0.78
N LEU A 59 14.73 2.49 0.90
CA LEU A 59 14.70 1.72 2.15
C LEU A 59 15.99 0.91 2.31
N PRO A 60 16.39 0.60 3.56
CA PRO A 60 17.51 -0.29 3.79
C PRO A 60 17.19 -1.68 3.24
N GLY A 61 18.18 -2.37 2.65
CA GLY A 61 18.02 -3.71 2.07
C GLY A 61 17.65 -4.83 3.05
N SER A 62 17.46 -4.51 4.34
CA SER A 62 16.85 -5.39 5.33
C SER A 62 15.32 -5.41 5.27
N VAL A 63 14.69 -4.45 4.59
CA VAL A 63 13.24 -4.40 4.39
C VAL A 63 12.89 -5.19 3.14
N TYR A 64 12.07 -6.22 3.31
CA TYR A 64 11.47 -6.94 2.20
C TYR A 64 10.40 -6.06 1.56
N VAL A 65 10.50 -5.83 0.26
CA VAL A 65 9.54 -5.02 -0.49
C VAL A 65 9.01 -5.87 -1.63
N ALA A 66 7.70 -5.87 -1.80
CA ALA A 66 7.02 -6.50 -2.92
C ALA A 66 5.89 -5.59 -3.41
N SER A 67 5.33 -5.90 -4.58
CA SER A 67 4.09 -5.28 -5.04
C SER A 67 3.13 -6.29 -5.62
N ALA A 68 1.83 -6.03 -5.50
CA ALA A 68 0.79 -6.88 -6.03
C ALA A 68 -0.36 -6.08 -6.65
N GLY A 69 -1.16 -6.77 -7.44
CA GLY A 69 -2.39 -6.26 -8.04
C GLY A 69 -3.61 -6.94 -7.43
N VAL A 70 -4.74 -6.23 -7.36
CA VAL A 70 -6.05 -6.89 -7.18
C VAL A 70 -6.32 -7.83 -8.36
N ARG A 71 -5.91 -7.39 -9.56
CA ARG A 71 -5.98 -8.16 -10.79
C ARG A 71 -4.63 -8.12 -11.48
N LYS A 72 -4.38 -9.10 -12.32
CA LYS A 72 -3.19 -9.13 -13.18
C LYS A 72 -3.39 -8.17 -14.34
N GLY A 73 -2.49 -7.19 -14.47
CA GLY A 73 -2.44 -6.27 -15.59
C GLY A 73 -1.35 -6.60 -16.59
N GLU A 74 -1.07 -5.64 -17.48
CA GLU A 74 0.06 -5.69 -18.41
C GLU A 74 1.11 -4.65 -18.02
N ARG A 75 2.37 -4.92 -18.36
CA ARG A 75 3.46 -3.98 -18.11
C ARG A 75 3.31 -2.76 -19.00
N ASP A 76 3.37 -1.58 -18.41
CA ASP A 76 3.24 -0.33 -19.14
C ASP A 76 4.63 0.25 -19.52
N PRO A 77 4.95 0.44 -20.81
CA PRO A 77 6.24 0.95 -21.26
C PRO A 77 6.56 2.38 -20.79
N PHE A 78 5.55 3.21 -20.50
CA PHE A 78 5.79 4.56 -19.98
C PHE A 78 6.43 4.51 -18.59
N VAL A 79 6.12 3.46 -17.82
CA VAL A 79 6.73 3.23 -16.52
C VAL A 79 8.22 2.99 -16.66
N ASP A 80 8.61 2.14 -17.61
CA ASP A 80 10.03 1.87 -17.89
C ASP A 80 10.77 3.16 -18.25
N VAL A 81 10.18 3.98 -19.13
CA VAL A 81 10.76 5.27 -19.52
C VAL A 81 10.97 6.20 -18.32
N VAL A 82 9.96 6.41 -17.47
CA VAL A 82 10.09 7.35 -16.34
C VAL A 82 10.97 6.81 -15.21
N MET A 83 11.11 5.49 -15.09
CA MET A 83 12.00 4.88 -14.10
C MET A 83 13.46 4.92 -14.58
N GLU A 84 13.70 4.71 -15.87
CA GLU A 84 15.03 4.84 -16.49
C GLU A 84 15.60 6.26 -16.35
N GLU A 85 14.76 7.30 -16.35
CA GLU A 85 15.18 8.68 -16.07
C GLU A 85 15.87 8.85 -14.70
N MET A 86 15.53 8.02 -13.72
CA MET A 86 16.18 7.99 -12.41
C MET A 86 17.30 6.95 -12.32
N GLY A 87 17.64 6.28 -13.43
CA GLY A 87 18.56 5.15 -13.45
C GLY A 87 18.00 3.89 -12.79
N LEU A 88 16.68 3.79 -12.62
CA LEU A 88 16.02 2.62 -12.07
C LEU A 88 15.43 1.75 -13.19
N THR A 89 15.40 0.45 -12.99
CA THR A 89 14.76 -0.49 -13.91
C THR A 89 13.84 -1.41 -13.15
N LEU A 90 12.67 -1.69 -13.73
CA LEU A 90 11.77 -2.74 -13.28
C LEU A 90 12.27 -4.14 -13.67
N GLY A 91 13.36 -4.24 -14.44
CA GLY A 91 13.97 -5.50 -14.82
C GLY A 91 12.98 -6.45 -15.47
N ARG A 92 12.85 -7.66 -14.91
CA ARG A 92 11.90 -8.69 -15.38
C ARG A 92 10.56 -8.67 -14.64
N HIS A 93 10.25 -7.60 -13.91
CA HIS A 93 8.98 -7.48 -13.21
C HIS A 93 7.82 -7.71 -14.19
N GLN A 94 6.95 -8.66 -13.81
CA GLN A 94 5.71 -8.97 -14.49
C GLN A 94 4.58 -8.69 -13.51
N PRO A 95 3.52 -7.98 -13.94
CA PRO A 95 2.36 -7.77 -13.10
C PRO A 95 1.83 -9.10 -12.56
N HIS A 96 1.61 -9.17 -11.26
CA HIS A 96 1.11 -10.36 -10.58
C HIS A 96 0.10 -9.98 -9.50
N THR A 97 -0.77 -10.92 -9.12
CA THR A 97 -1.74 -10.71 -8.06
C THR A 97 -1.15 -11.05 -6.70
N LEU A 98 -1.90 -10.74 -5.64
CA LEU A 98 -1.54 -11.20 -4.29
C LEU A 98 -1.47 -12.74 -4.21
N ASP A 99 -2.41 -13.44 -4.85
CA ASP A 99 -2.44 -14.91 -4.86
C ASP A 99 -1.26 -15.56 -5.60
N ASP A 100 -0.59 -14.80 -6.47
CA ASP A 100 0.61 -15.26 -7.18
C ASP A 100 1.87 -15.17 -6.29
N LEU A 101 1.80 -14.50 -5.14
CA LEU A 101 2.91 -14.39 -4.19
C LEU A 101 3.02 -15.65 -3.34
N GLU A 102 4.23 -16.22 -3.25
CA GLU A 102 4.50 -17.39 -2.41
C GLU A 102 4.49 -17.05 -0.91
N ASP A 103 4.78 -15.79 -0.56
CA ASP A 103 4.74 -15.24 0.80
C ASP A 103 3.68 -14.14 0.88
N ASP A 104 2.67 -14.33 1.74
CA ASP A 104 1.58 -13.37 2.01
C ASP A 104 1.70 -12.69 3.38
N TYR A 105 2.75 -13.00 4.14
CA TYR A 105 3.03 -12.43 5.46
C TYR A 105 3.77 -11.09 5.36
N PHE A 106 3.00 -10.02 5.15
CA PHE A 106 3.49 -8.66 5.20
C PHE A 106 3.15 -7.99 6.53
N ASP A 107 4.07 -7.18 7.08
CA ASP A 107 3.80 -6.34 8.25
C ASP A 107 2.90 -5.15 7.84
N LEU A 108 3.14 -4.61 6.64
CA LEU A 108 2.47 -3.43 6.13
C LEU A 108 2.05 -3.60 4.66
N ILE A 109 0.77 -3.39 4.39
CA ILE A 109 0.23 -3.26 3.05
C ILE A 109 -0.07 -1.79 2.76
N VAL A 110 0.56 -1.25 1.72
CA VAL A 110 0.33 0.11 1.23
C VAL A 110 -0.54 0.06 -0.01
N THR A 111 -1.75 0.60 0.08
CA THR A 111 -2.72 0.57 -1.02
C THR A 111 -2.70 1.89 -1.78
N LEU A 112 -2.57 1.82 -3.11
CA LEU A 112 -2.38 2.99 -3.98
C LEU A 112 -3.66 3.38 -4.74
N ALA A 113 -4.67 2.52 -4.69
CA ALA A 113 -5.96 2.70 -5.36
C ALA A 113 -7.12 2.31 -4.43
N PRO A 114 -8.31 2.92 -4.56
CA PRO A 114 -9.48 2.57 -3.74
C PRO A 114 -9.86 1.08 -3.82
N GLU A 115 -9.81 0.51 -5.03
CA GLU A 115 -10.11 -0.93 -5.23
C GLU A 115 -9.11 -1.82 -4.47
N ALA A 116 -7.82 -1.49 -4.53
CA ALA A 116 -6.78 -2.19 -3.78
C ALA A 116 -6.95 -2.02 -2.27
N HIS A 117 -7.47 -0.88 -1.82
CA HIS A 117 -7.76 -0.66 -0.41
C HIS A 117 -8.88 -1.55 0.09
N HIS A 118 -9.98 -1.67 -0.65
CA HIS A 118 -11.05 -2.59 -0.29
C HIS A 118 -10.57 -4.04 -0.28
N ALA A 119 -9.80 -4.47 -1.28
CA ALA A 119 -9.22 -5.82 -1.31
C ALA A 119 -8.30 -6.08 -0.10
N ALA A 120 -7.46 -5.11 0.28
CA ALA A 120 -6.57 -5.24 1.43
C ALA A 120 -7.31 -5.31 2.77
N LEU A 121 -8.37 -4.52 2.96
CA LEU A 121 -9.20 -4.59 4.18
C LEU A 121 -9.91 -5.94 4.34
N GLU A 122 -10.17 -6.60 3.22
CA GLU A 122 -10.75 -7.94 3.19
C GLU A 122 -9.76 -8.98 3.76
N LEU A 123 -8.45 -8.80 3.50
CA LEU A 123 -7.35 -9.64 4.00
C LEU A 123 -7.08 -9.45 5.49
N THR A 124 -7.24 -8.23 6.01
CA THR A 124 -7.02 -7.94 7.45
C THR A 124 -7.99 -8.68 8.35
N ARG A 125 -9.08 -9.24 7.80
CA ARG A 125 -10.02 -10.08 8.54
C ARG A 125 -9.49 -11.48 8.82
N SER A 126 -8.55 -11.96 7.98
CA SER A 126 -7.91 -13.26 8.13
C SER A 126 -6.46 -13.16 8.61
N MET A 127 -5.80 -12.01 8.44
CA MET A 127 -4.39 -11.79 8.76
C MET A 127 -4.20 -10.53 9.60
N SER A 128 -3.31 -10.58 10.59
CA SER A 128 -2.92 -9.40 11.36
C SER A 128 -1.86 -8.61 10.59
N VAL A 129 -2.31 -7.76 9.67
CA VAL A 129 -1.46 -6.89 8.84
C VAL A 129 -1.94 -5.44 8.92
N ASP A 130 -1.01 -4.49 9.01
CA ASP A 130 -1.35 -3.07 8.95
C ASP A 130 -1.65 -2.65 7.50
N VAL A 131 -2.71 -1.88 7.29
CA VAL A 131 -3.06 -1.36 5.95
C VAL A 131 -3.04 0.16 5.98
N ILE A 132 -2.29 0.77 5.07
CA ILE A 132 -2.25 2.22 4.89
C ILE A 132 -2.65 2.58 3.46
N TYR A 133 -3.61 3.50 3.34
CA TYR A 133 -4.04 4.02 2.04
C TYR A 133 -3.26 5.27 1.64
N TRP A 134 -2.58 5.19 0.49
CA TRP A 134 -1.88 6.29 -0.16
C TRP A 134 -2.60 6.66 -1.46
N PRO A 135 -3.52 7.65 -1.42
CA PRO A 135 -4.22 8.06 -2.62
C PRO A 135 -3.21 8.52 -3.67
N THR A 136 -3.16 7.77 -4.76
CA THR A 136 -2.24 8.02 -5.87
C THR A 136 -3.07 8.16 -7.15
N PRO A 137 -2.98 9.32 -7.84
CA PRO A 137 -3.73 9.52 -9.07
C PRO A 137 -3.35 8.47 -10.10
N ASP A 138 -4.31 8.10 -10.93
CA ASP A 138 -4.08 7.16 -12.02
C ASP A 138 -3.50 7.91 -13.21
N PRO A 139 -2.25 7.68 -13.63
CA PRO A 139 -1.66 8.44 -14.74
C PRO A 139 -2.25 8.04 -16.10
N THR A 140 -2.97 6.92 -16.19
CA THR A 140 -3.59 6.47 -17.45
C THR A 140 -4.76 7.35 -17.91
N VAL A 141 -5.33 8.15 -17.00
CA VAL A 141 -6.41 9.10 -17.33
C VAL A 141 -5.88 10.38 -17.97
N ALA A 142 -4.56 10.60 -17.95
CA ALA A 142 -3.95 11.75 -18.60
C ALA A 142 -4.15 11.66 -20.11
N THR A 143 -4.60 12.77 -20.71
CA THR A 143 -4.83 12.88 -22.16
C THR A 143 -3.97 13.99 -22.73
N GLY A 144 -3.57 13.84 -23.99
CA GLY A 144 -2.76 14.84 -24.69
C GLY A 144 -1.57 14.22 -25.42
N THR A 145 -0.53 15.01 -25.55
CA THR A 145 0.73 14.59 -26.17
C THR A 145 1.48 13.56 -25.32
N ARG A 146 2.39 12.81 -25.94
CA ARG A 146 3.26 11.85 -25.24
C ARG A 146 3.97 12.47 -24.04
N GLU A 147 4.44 13.71 -24.17
CA GLU A 147 5.13 14.42 -23.09
C GLU A 147 4.20 14.72 -21.91
N GLN A 148 2.98 15.17 -22.18
CA GLN A 148 1.98 15.43 -21.15
C GLN A 148 1.57 14.15 -20.41
N ILE A 149 1.49 13.03 -21.12
CA ILE A 149 1.27 11.72 -20.50
C ILE A 149 2.47 11.37 -19.62
N LEU A 150 3.70 11.43 -20.15
CA LEU A 150 4.91 11.16 -19.38
C LEU A 150 5.03 12.04 -18.12
N ASP A 151 4.66 13.31 -18.20
CA ASP A 151 4.63 14.22 -17.04
C ASP A 151 3.68 13.73 -15.94
N ALA A 152 2.53 13.15 -16.30
CA ALA A 152 1.63 12.55 -15.31
C ALA A 152 2.27 11.32 -14.63
N TYR A 153 3.00 10.49 -15.38
CA TYR A 153 3.76 9.36 -14.83
C TYR A 153 4.90 9.84 -13.91
N ARG A 154 5.64 10.87 -14.30
CA ARG A 154 6.68 11.50 -13.48
C ARG A 154 6.10 12.07 -12.19
N ALA A 155 4.95 12.74 -12.26
CA ALA A 155 4.27 13.27 -11.07
C ALA A 155 3.88 12.15 -10.08
N VAL A 156 3.39 11.01 -10.58
CA VAL A 156 3.09 9.82 -9.76
C VAL A 156 4.36 9.25 -9.14
N ARG A 157 5.42 9.06 -9.92
CA ARG A 157 6.73 8.59 -9.46
C ARG A 157 7.27 9.47 -8.33
N ASP A 158 7.28 10.78 -8.53
CA ASP A 158 7.84 11.73 -7.57
C ASP A 158 7.00 11.81 -6.28
N HIS A 159 5.67 11.72 -6.42
CA HIS A 159 4.75 11.62 -5.28
C HIS A 159 4.99 10.36 -4.45
N LEU A 160 5.13 9.20 -5.10
CA LEU A 160 5.43 7.94 -4.42
C LEU A 160 6.79 8.00 -3.72
N ALA A 161 7.82 8.54 -4.38
CA ALA A 161 9.15 8.70 -3.78
C ALA A 161 9.11 9.58 -2.52
N LEU A 162 8.32 10.65 -2.54
CA LEU A 162 8.11 11.52 -1.39
C LEU A 162 7.44 10.78 -0.24
N LEU A 163 6.36 10.04 -0.50
CA LEU A 163 5.63 9.28 0.52
C LEU A 163 6.50 8.19 1.15
N ILE A 164 7.27 7.45 0.35
CA ILE A 164 8.19 6.41 0.83
C ILE A 164 9.23 7.03 1.77
N ARG A 165 9.87 8.15 1.37
CA ARG A 165 10.85 8.84 2.22
C ARG A 165 10.24 9.35 3.52
N GLN A 166 9.06 9.95 3.47
CA GLN A 166 8.44 10.54 4.66
C GLN A 166 7.89 9.49 5.63
N ARG A 167 7.31 8.41 5.12
CA ARG A 167 6.55 7.46 5.94
C ARG A 167 7.27 6.16 6.24
N LEU A 168 8.18 5.72 5.37
CA LEU A 168 8.86 4.43 5.51
C LEU A 168 10.35 4.58 5.88
N ALA A 169 11.03 5.64 5.41
CA ALA A 169 12.43 5.87 5.77
C ALA A 169 12.63 6.54 7.15
N GLY A 170 11.57 7.09 7.76
CA GLY A 170 11.63 7.95 8.94
C GLY A 170 11.73 7.26 10.31
N GLY A 171 11.57 5.94 10.43
CA GLY A 171 11.48 5.28 11.76
C GLY A 171 12.81 4.93 12.43
N ARG A 172 13.95 5.39 11.91
CA ARG A 172 15.24 5.23 12.62
C ARG A 172 15.45 6.39 13.59
N LYS A 173 14.95 6.27 14.83
CA LYS A 173 15.66 6.91 15.95
C LYS A 173 16.86 6.03 16.31
N PRO A 174 18.11 6.54 16.23
CA PRO A 174 19.25 5.82 16.78
C PRO A 174 19.16 5.90 18.31
N THR A 175 18.63 4.87 18.95
CA THR A 175 18.77 4.73 20.40
C THR A 175 20.06 3.97 20.66
N GLY A 176 21.16 4.71 20.68
CA GLY A 176 22.45 4.23 21.14
C GLY A 176 23.03 5.25 22.11
N ASN A 177 22.94 4.96 23.41
CA ASN A 177 23.94 5.29 24.43
C ASN A 177 23.75 4.37 25.63
#